data_AF-A0A7S1YBV4-F1
#
_entry.id   AF-A0A7S1YBV4-F1
#
_cell.length_a   1.000
_cell.length_b   1.000
_cell.length_c   1.000
_cell.angle_alpha   90.00
_cell.angle_beta   90.00
_cell.angle_gamma   90.00
#
_symmetry.space_group_name_H-M   'P 1'
#
loop_
_entity.id
_entity.type
_entity.pdbx_description
1 polymer ?
#
loop_
_entity_poly.entity_id
_entity_poly.type
_entity_poly.pdbx_seq_one_letter_code
_entity_poly.pdbx_strand_id
1 'polypeptide(L)'
;FNVSTFSRLRIANDGSLRPVYKKDSSTIINMIHGFFYVADLDFYRSPVVHNWARILIGEHNHSFSREYDDQIAVTAPAAILAPSRSWYMAHHAGYSDLGVIHNGYADGRTWIGFHSYIKWFKKLATPSFRDATNDAKCPITDGG
;
A
#
# COMPACT_ATOMS: atom_id res chain seq x y z
N PHE A 1 -4.58 -6.48 23.68
CA PHE A 1 -4.63 -5.70 22.44
C PHE A 1 -4.90 -6.64 21.29
N ASN A 2 -6.09 -6.59 20.70
CA ASN A 2 -6.47 -7.42 19.57
C ASN A 2 -6.39 -6.54 18.32
N VAL A 3 -5.26 -6.57 17.61
CA VAL A 3 -5.08 -5.78 16.39
C VAL A 3 -5.68 -6.59 15.25
N SER A 4 -6.96 -6.36 15.00
CA SER A 4 -7.66 -6.90 13.84
C SER A 4 -7.21 -6.10 12.60
N THR A 5 -6.19 -6.58 11.88
CA THR A 5 -5.87 -6.04 10.56
C THR A 5 -6.91 -6.52 9.56
N PHE A 6 -7.85 -5.64 9.21
CA PHE A 6 -8.81 -5.90 8.16
C PHE A 6 -8.11 -5.88 6.82
N SER A 7 -8.23 -6.95 6.04
CA SER A 7 -7.69 -7.00 4.67
C SER A 7 -8.76 -6.65 3.62
N ARG A 8 -10.02 -6.47 4.04
CA ARG A 8 -11.18 -6.41 3.15
C ARG A 8 -12.27 -5.50 3.70
N LEU A 9 -12.90 -4.75 2.81
CA LEU A 9 -14.05 -3.88 3.08
C LEU A 9 -15.24 -4.28 2.20
N ARG A 10 -16.44 -4.23 2.75
CA ARG A 10 -17.70 -4.33 2.02
C ARG A 10 -18.38 -2.99 2.00
N ILE A 11 -18.93 -2.61 0.85
CA ILE A 11 -19.90 -1.51 0.77
C ILE A 11 -21.27 -2.09 1.14
N ALA A 12 -21.83 -1.67 2.27
CA ALA A 12 -23.17 -2.07 2.68
C ALA A 12 -24.25 -1.30 1.88
N ASN A 13 -25.50 -1.77 1.94
CA ASN A 13 -26.62 -1.17 1.19
C ASN A 13 -26.90 0.30 1.57
N ASP A 14 -26.48 0.70 2.77
CA ASP A 14 -26.55 2.09 3.27
C ASP A 14 -25.35 2.96 2.82
N GLY A 15 -24.46 2.42 1.98
CA GLY A 15 -23.24 3.07 1.54
C GLY A 15 -22.08 3.03 2.56
N SER A 16 -22.28 2.47 3.75
CA SER A 16 -21.23 2.35 4.77
C SER A 16 -20.17 1.32 4.38
N LEU A 17 -18.91 1.64 4.69
CA LEU A 17 -17.80 0.68 4.57
C LEU A 17 -17.71 -0.16 5.84
N ARG A 18 -17.86 -1.47 5.69
CA ARG A 18 -17.80 -2.40 6.81
C ARG A 18 -16.63 -3.36 6.65
N PRO A 19 -15.80 -3.57 7.68
CA PRO A 19 -14.74 -4.55 7.63
C PRO A 19 -15.29 -5.97 7.48
N VAL A 20 -14.57 -6.80 6.72
CA VAL A 20 -14.95 -8.20 6.48
C VAL A 20 -13.85 -9.15 6.93
N TYR A 21 -14.20 -10.08 7.82
CA TYR A 21 -13.28 -11.07 8.39
C TYR A 21 -13.23 -12.40 7.62
N LYS A 22 -14.27 -12.71 6.82
CA LYS A 22 -14.36 -13.95 6.03
C LYS A 22 -14.80 -13.64 4.61
N LYS A 23 -14.24 -14.33 3.63
CA LYS A 23 -14.61 -14.19 2.22
C LYS A 23 -16.10 -14.58 2.07
N ASP A 24 -16.97 -13.60 1.91
CA ASP A 24 -18.35 -13.79 1.50
C ASP A 24 -18.49 -13.44 0.00
N SER A 25 -19.64 -13.74 -0.60
CA SER A 25 -19.92 -13.50 -2.02
C SER A 25 -20.24 -12.03 -2.36
N SER A 26 -20.04 -11.09 -1.43
CA SER A 26 -20.37 -9.68 -1.66
C SER A 26 -19.27 -8.94 -2.44
N THR A 27 -19.60 -7.76 -2.96
CA THR A 27 -18.64 -6.83 -3.58
C THR A 27 -17.64 -6.38 -2.52
N ILE A 28 -16.49 -7.06 -2.48
CA ILE A 28 -15.41 -6.81 -1.53
C ILE A 28 -14.32 -5.96 -2.19
N ILE A 29 -13.97 -4.86 -1.53
CA ILE A 29 -12.75 -4.10 -1.79
C ILE A 29 -11.62 -4.76 -1.01
N ASN A 30 -10.61 -5.26 -1.72
CA ASN A 30 -9.37 -5.73 -1.08
C ASN A 30 -8.53 -4.51 -0.72
N MET A 31 -8.10 -4.43 0.54
CA MET A 31 -7.23 -3.36 1.03
C MET A 31 -5.80 -3.55 0.53
N ILE A 32 -5.13 -2.42 0.28
CA ILE A 32 -3.72 -2.40 -0.08
C ILE A 32 -2.92 -2.79 1.16
N HIS A 33 -2.45 -4.03 1.23
CA HIS A 33 -1.88 -4.62 2.44
C HIS A 33 -0.42 -4.22 2.67
N GLY A 34 -0.18 -3.03 3.21
CA GLY A 34 1.15 -2.51 3.56
C GLY A 34 2.11 -2.42 2.37
N PHE A 35 1.55 -2.48 1.17
CA PHE A 35 2.27 -2.60 -0.08
C PHE A 35 2.67 -1.21 -0.60
N PHE A 36 3.63 -1.19 -1.52
CA PHE A 36 4.02 0.02 -2.23
C PHE A 36 2.87 0.56 -3.08
N TYR A 37 2.55 1.84 -2.91
CA TYR A 37 1.54 2.51 -3.72
C TYR A 37 2.11 3.82 -4.28
N VAL A 38 1.77 4.09 -5.53
CA VAL A 38 1.99 5.39 -6.17
C VAL A 38 0.66 6.12 -6.16
N ALA A 39 0.61 7.26 -5.49
CA ALA A 39 -0.59 8.03 -5.27
C ALA A 39 -0.44 9.47 -5.79
N ASP A 40 -1.54 10.00 -6.33
CA ASP A 40 -1.69 11.42 -6.61
C ASP A 40 -2.09 12.14 -5.32
N LEU A 41 -1.19 12.95 -4.77
CA LEU A 41 -1.44 13.63 -3.49
C LEU A 41 -2.53 14.69 -3.60
N ASP A 42 -2.79 15.25 -4.78
CA ASP A 42 -3.82 16.28 -4.93
C ASP A 42 -5.22 15.65 -4.86
N PHE A 43 -5.37 14.41 -5.33
CA PHE A 43 -6.58 13.61 -5.11
C PHE A 43 -6.83 13.39 -3.61
N TYR A 44 -5.81 13.00 -2.84
CA TYR A 44 -5.95 12.75 -1.39
C TYR A 44 -6.10 14.04 -0.58
N ARG A 45 -5.60 15.18 -1.08
CA ARG A 45 -5.82 16.51 -0.49
C ARG A 45 -7.19 17.10 -0.84
N SER A 46 -7.97 16.45 -1.69
CA SER A 46 -9.27 16.97 -2.09
C SER A 46 -10.24 17.08 -0.89
N PRO A 47 -11.17 18.06 -0.89
CA PRO A 47 -12.10 18.26 0.23
C PRO A 47 -12.93 17.03 0.56
N VAL A 48 -13.33 16.25 -0.45
CA VAL A 48 -14.15 15.03 -0.26
C VAL A 48 -13.37 13.95 0.49
N VAL A 49 -12.09 13.73 0.16
CA VAL A 49 -11.24 12.74 0.82
C VAL A 49 -10.91 13.18 2.25
N HIS A 50 -10.58 14.45 2.45
CA HIS A 50 -10.35 15.01 3.79
C HIS A 50 -11.60 14.90 4.69
N ASN A 51 -12.78 15.21 4.16
CA ASN A 51 -14.02 15.12 4.93
C ASN A 51 -14.32 13.66 5.32
N TRP A 52 -14.15 12.73 4.38
CA TRP A 52 -14.30 11.31 4.67
C TRP A 52 -13.28 10.81 5.70
N ALA A 53 -12.01 11.22 5.59
CA ALA A 53 -10.98 10.83 6.56
C ALA A 53 -11.29 11.37 7.97
N ARG A 54 -11.84 12.58 8.09
CA ARG A 54 -12.33 13.13 9.38
C ARG A 54 -13.48 12.31 9.95
N ILE A 55 -14.42 11.88 9.12
CA ILE A 55 -15.53 11.01 9.54
C ILE A 55 -14.99 9.65 9.99
N LEU A 56 -14.04 9.07 9.24
CA LEU A 56 -13.41 7.79 9.55
C LEU A 56 -12.67 7.83 10.89
N ILE A 57 -11.83 8.85 11.10
CA ILE A 57 -11.03 9.01 12.33
C ILE A 57 -11.92 9.44 13.50
N GLY A 58 -13.10 10.04 13.25
CA GLY A 58 -13.95 10.58 14.30
C GLY A 58 -13.32 11.79 15.02
N GLU A 59 -14.03 12.32 16.02
CA GLU A 59 -13.55 13.47 16.78
C GLU A 59 -12.46 13.06 17.79
N HIS A 60 -11.24 13.54 17.54
CA HIS A 60 -10.08 13.77 18.41
C HIS A 60 -9.49 12.62 19.27
N ASN A 61 -10.18 11.52 19.52
CA ASN A 61 -9.67 10.46 20.42
C ASN A 61 -9.21 9.18 19.72
N HIS A 62 -9.43 9.02 18.41
CA HIS A 62 -9.04 7.81 17.68
C HIS A 62 -7.86 8.00 16.73
N SER A 63 -7.34 9.24 16.58
CA SER A 63 -6.14 9.50 15.77
C SER A 63 -4.90 8.73 16.25
N PHE A 64 -4.89 8.32 17.52
CA PHE A 64 -3.82 7.51 18.12
C PHE A 64 -4.27 6.09 18.51
N SER A 65 -5.53 5.71 18.29
CA SER A 65 -6.06 4.43 18.79
C SER A 65 -5.62 3.21 17.98
N ARG A 66 -4.87 3.39 16.87
CA ARG A 66 -4.56 2.36 15.86
C ARG A 66 -5.77 1.55 15.40
N GLU A 67 -6.98 2.07 15.63
CA GLU A 67 -8.23 1.38 15.29
C GLU A 67 -8.40 1.29 13.77
N TYR A 68 -7.95 2.33 13.07
CA TYR A 68 -7.95 2.40 11.62
C TYR A 68 -6.53 2.35 11.09
N ASP A 69 -6.27 1.39 10.21
CA ASP A 69 -5.00 1.22 9.52
C ASP A 69 -4.87 2.25 8.38
N ASP A 70 -3.65 2.69 8.05
CA ASP A 70 -3.45 3.63 6.93
C ASP A 70 -3.94 3.04 5.59
N GLN A 71 -3.95 1.72 5.49
CA GLN A 71 -4.48 0.93 4.39
C GLN A 71 -5.93 1.28 4.05
N ILE A 72 -6.81 1.51 5.05
CA ILE A 72 -8.21 1.87 4.76
C ILE A 72 -8.27 3.30 4.22
N ALA A 73 -7.47 4.20 4.78
CA ALA A 73 -7.42 5.60 4.40
C ALA A 73 -6.94 5.81 2.96
N VAL A 74 -6.03 4.95 2.48
CA VAL A 74 -5.55 5.00 1.10
C VAL A 74 -6.48 4.23 0.14
N THR A 75 -6.92 3.02 0.52
CA THR A 75 -7.69 2.15 -0.39
C THR A 75 -9.09 2.70 -0.66
N ALA A 76 -9.84 3.07 0.38
CA ALA A 76 -11.27 3.34 0.23
C ALA A 76 -11.58 4.55 -0.67
N PRO A 77 -10.89 5.71 -0.55
CA PRO A 77 -11.11 6.84 -1.46
C PRO A 77 -10.83 6.47 -2.91
N ALA A 78 -9.72 5.77 -3.18
CA ALA A 78 -9.34 5.36 -4.52
C ALA A 78 -10.34 4.35 -5.13
N ALA A 79 -10.83 3.40 -4.33
CA ALA A 79 -11.80 2.41 -4.78
C ALA A 79 -13.19 3.00 -5.04
N ILE A 80 -13.61 4.03 -4.29
CA ILE A 80 -14.96 4.62 -4.40
C ILE A 80 -15.00 5.76 -5.40
N LEU A 81 -14.08 6.72 -5.31
CA LEU A 81 -14.13 7.96 -6.08
C LEU A 81 -13.42 7.84 -7.43
N ALA A 82 -12.54 6.86 -7.59
CA ALA A 82 -11.78 6.65 -8.82
C ALA A 82 -11.65 5.15 -9.21
N PRO A 83 -12.75 4.34 -9.21
CA PRO A 83 -12.68 2.89 -9.38
C PRO A 83 -12.00 2.46 -10.68
N SER A 84 -12.34 3.09 -11.82
CA SER A 84 -11.75 2.77 -13.12
C SER A 84 -10.25 3.07 -13.18
N ARG A 85 -9.83 4.20 -12.58
CA ARG A 85 -8.41 4.59 -12.54
C ARG A 85 -7.62 3.67 -11.61
N SER A 86 -8.17 3.34 -10.45
CA SER A 86 -7.57 2.40 -9.50
C SER A 86 -7.40 1.01 -10.11
N TRP A 87 -8.42 0.52 -10.81
CA TRP A 87 -8.34 -0.76 -11.53
C TRP A 87 -7.31 -0.72 -12.67
N TYR A 88 -7.31 0.34 -13.47
CA TYR A 88 -6.32 0.52 -14.54
C TYR A 88 -4.89 0.58 -13.98
N MET A 89 -4.66 1.34 -12.91
CA MET A 89 -3.34 1.41 -12.28
C MET A 89 -2.92 0.06 -11.69
N ALA A 90 -3.85 -0.67 -11.09
CA ALA A 90 -3.59 -2.00 -10.56
C ALA A 90 -3.28 -3.02 -11.67
N HIS A 91 -3.98 -3.01 -12.80
CA HIS A 91 -3.88 -4.10 -13.79
C HIS A 91 -3.11 -3.77 -15.07
N HIS A 92 -3.01 -2.50 -15.45
CA HIS A 92 -2.58 -2.09 -16.79
C HIS A 92 -1.46 -1.05 -16.84
N ALA A 93 -1.29 -0.21 -15.81
CA ALA A 93 -0.33 0.90 -15.85
C ALA A 93 1.15 0.48 -15.65
N GLY A 94 1.49 -0.81 -15.75
CA GLY A 94 2.86 -1.29 -15.66
C GLY A 94 3.46 -1.35 -14.25
N TYR A 95 2.72 -1.00 -13.20
CA TYR A 95 3.17 -1.12 -11.80
C TYR A 95 3.20 -2.57 -11.27
N SER A 96 3.09 -3.55 -12.17
CA SER A 96 3.08 -4.98 -11.85
C SER A 96 4.47 -5.64 -11.84
N ASP A 97 5.51 -4.90 -12.20
CA ASP A 97 6.89 -5.40 -12.34
C ASP A 97 7.91 -4.38 -11.84
N LEU A 98 7.67 -3.84 -10.64
CA LEU A 98 8.58 -2.90 -10.00
C LEU A 98 9.70 -3.63 -9.22
N GLY A 99 9.58 -4.95 -9.05
CA GLY A 99 10.49 -5.74 -8.21
C GLY A 99 10.38 -5.41 -6.73
N VAL A 100 9.27 -4.79 -6.29
CA VAL A 100 9.10 -4.40 -4.89
C VAL A 100 8.68 -5.61 -4.07
N ILE A 101 9.43 -5.90 -3.02
CA ILE A 101 9.16 -7.07 -2.17
C ILE A 101 8.57 -6.63 -0.84
N HIS A 102 7.43 -7.23 -0.48
CA HIS A 102 6.76 -7.03 0.80
C HIS A 102 6.16 -8.35 1.28
N ASN A 103 6.37 -8.70 2.56
CA ASN A 103 5.83 -9.89 3.20
C ASN A 103 5.96 -11.21 2.40
N GLY A 104 7.10 -11.42 1.73
CA GLY A 104 7.38 -12.63 0.96
C GLY A 104 6.76 -12.67 -0.45
N TYR A 105 6.11 -11.58 -0.88
CA TYR A 105 5.61 -11.39 -2.24
C TYR A 105 6.42 -10.36 -3.00
N ALA A 106 6.72 -10.63 -4.28
CA ALA A 106 7.17 -9.64 -5.26
C ALA A 106 5.95 -9.00 -5.92
N ASP A 107 5.97 -7.67 -5.99
CA ASP A 107 4.94 -6.78 -6.52
C ASP A 107 3.52 -7.08 -6.02
N GLY A 108 3.42 -7.62 -4.79
CA GLY A 108 2.17 -8.00 -4.15
C GLY A 108 1.44 -9.20 -4.80
N ARG A 109 2.07 -9.88 -5.77
CA ARG A 109 1.44 -10.93 -6.60
C ARG A 109 2.15 -12.26 -6.53
N THR A 110 3.48 -12.25 -6.65
CA THR A 110 4.26 -13.47 -6.82
C THR A 110 4.86 -13.86 -5.47
N TRP A 111 4.40 -14.96 -4.88
CA TRP A 111 5.04 -15.49 -3.68
C TRP A 111 6.45 -15.96 -4.01
N ILE A 112 7.44 -15.32 -3.40
CA ILE A 112 8.86 -15.68 -3.52
C ILE A 112 9.37 -16.31 -2.22
N GLY A 113 8.67 -16.14 -1.10
CA GLY A 113 9.04 -16.66 0.21
C GLY A 113 10.03 -15.77 0.97
N PHE A 114 9.90 -15.75 2.29
CA PHE A 114 10.71 -14.89 3.17
C PHE A 114 12.22 -15.16 3.09
N HIS A 115 12.63 -16.42 2.92
CA HIS A 115 14.05 -16.80 2.83
C HIS A 115 14.67 -16.54 1.44
N SER A 116 13.85 -16.57 0.38
CA SER A 116 14.31 -16.31 -0.98
C SER A 116 14.50 -14.82 -1.24
N TYR A 117 13.91 -13.94 -0.42
CA TYR A 117 14.16 -12.49 -0.46
C TYR A 117 15.66 -12.18 -0.39
N ILE A 118 16.38 -12.77 0.58
CA ILE A 118 17.82 -12.53 0.73
C ILE A 118 18.59 -13.00 -0.52
N LYS A 119 18.19 -14.12 -1.13
CA LYS A 119 18.83 -14.64 -2.35
C LYS A 119 18.53 -13.76 -3.57
N TRP A 120 17.28 -13.31 -3.71
CA TRP A 120 16.85 -12.41 -4.77
C TRP A 120 17.53 -11.05 -4.65
N PHE A 121 17.54 -10.47 -3.45
CA PHE A 121 18.14 -9.17 -3.16
C PHE A 121 19.65 -9.21 -3.40
N LYS A 122 20.35 -10.25 -2.93
CA LYS A 122 21.79 -10.42 -3.22
C LYS A 122 22.10 -10.57 -4.71
N LYS A 123 21.17 -11.11 -5.51
CA LYS A 123 21.32 -11.30 -6.96
C LYS A 123 21.08 -10.01 -7.77
N LEU A 124 20.21 -9.11 -7.31
CA LEU A 124 19.73 -7.96 -8.09
C LEU A 124 20.06 -6.59 -7.49
N ALA A 125 20.28 -6.50 -6.17
CA ALA A 125 20.72 -5.27 -5.49
C ALA A 125 22.26 -5.10 -5.51
N THR A 126 22.92 -5.77 -6.45
CA THR A 126 24.36 -5.74 -6.66
C THR A 126 24.91 -4.54 -7.44
N PRO A 127 24.14 -3.61 -8.05
CA PRO A 127 24.73 -2.39 -8.58
C PRO A 127 25.33 -1.58 -7.43
N SER A 128 26.63 -1.30 -7.50
CA SER A 128 27.26 -0.44 -6.50
C SER A 128 26.91 1.01 -6.81
N PHE A 129 26.82 1.85 -5.78
CA PHE A 129 26.71 3.31 -6.01
C PHE A 129 27.89 3.85 -6.83
N ARG A 130 29.06 3.19 -6.78
CA ARG A 130 30.21 3.55 -7.62
C ARG A 130 29.95 3.36 -9.11
N ASP A 131 29.22 2.31 -9.49
CA ASP A 131 28.84 2.08 -10.88
C ASP A 131 27.89 3.18 -11.40
N ALA A 132 27.07 3.74 -10.52
CA ALA A 132 26.14 4.84 -10.84
C ALA A 132 26.80 6.22 -10.84
N THR A 133 27.92 6.40 -10.13
CA THR A 133 28.59 7.70 -9.96
C THR A 133 29.89 7.84 -10.75
N ASN A 134 30.19 6.90 -11.67
CA ASN A 134 31.47 6.82 -12.37
C ASN A 134 32.67 6.82 -11.38
N ASP A 135 32.65 5.91 -10.40
CA ASP A 135 33.69 5.77 -9.37
C ASP A 135 33.88 7.00 -8.46
N ALA A 136 32.88 7.88 -8.32
CA ALA A 136 32.96 8.92 -7.30
C ALA A 136 33.09 8.26 -5.91
N LYS A 137 34.11 8.66 -5.16
CA LYS A 137 34.37 8.15 -3.82
C LYS A 137 33.14 8.33 -2.94
N CYS A 138 32.72 7.27 -2.26
CA CYS A 138 31.61 7.32 -1.32
C CYS A 138 32.12 7.97 -0.01
N PRO A 139 31.63 9.14 0.40
CA PRO A 139 32.17 9.86 1.56
C PRO A 139 32.06 9.08 2.89
N ILE A 140 31.12 8.14 2.95
CA ILE A 140 30.86 7.32 4.14
C ILE A 140 31.81 6.13 4.22
N THR A 141 32.11 5.47 3.09
CA THR A 141 32.92 4.23 3.09
C THR A 141 34.39 4.46 2.76
N ASP A 142 34.69 5.53 2.01
CA ASP A 142 36.04 5.78 1.49
C ASP A 142 36.87 6.71 2.38
N GLY A 143 36.33 7.09 3.54
CA GLY A 143 36.97 7.95 4.53
C GLY A 143 37.04 9.41 4.06
N GLY A 144 36.30 10.28 4.76
CA GLY A 144 36.51 11.74 4.68
C GLY A 144 37.81 12.15 5.35
#